data_AF-X1FWJ0-F1
#
_entry.id   AF-X1FWJ0-F1
#
_cell.length_a   1.000
_cell.length_b   1.000
_cell.length_c   1.000
_cell.angle_alpha   90.00
_cell.angle_beta   90.00
_cell.angle_gamma   90.00
#
_symmetry.space_group_name_H-M   'P 1'
#
loop_
_entity.id
_entity.type
_entity.pdbx_description
1 polymer ?
#
loop_
_entity_poly.entity_id
_entity_poly.type
_entity_poly.pdbx_seq_one_letter_code
_entity_poly.pdbx_strand_id
1 'polypeptide(L)'
;GSCQGQKSIELSVSQAKGAASSAGIPMGQGEYVIELIRAQPIDERCAKCYKCIDACPYNAISINDEGTIVVDVISCRGCGICTAICPSKAIDLAHYKDVQYSVYIDELLPIEE
;
A
#
# COMPACT_ATOMS: atom_id res chain seq x y z
N GLY A 1 3.24 0.71 -27.14
CA GLY A 1 2.75 1.46 -28.31
C GLY A 1 2.86 2.96 -28.08
N SER A 2 2.05 3.76 -28.76
CA SER A 2 2.07 5.23 -28.68
C SER A 2 1.69 5.81 -27.32
N CYS A 3 0.93 5.09 -26.48
CA CYS A 3 0.61 5.50 -25.11
C CYS A 3 1.84 5.68 -24.21
N GLN A 4 2.94 4.96 -24.49
CA GLN A 4 4.19 5.12 -23.74
C GLN A 4 5.03 6.31 -24.26
N GLY A 5 4.69 6.88 -25.41
CA GLY A 5 5.40 7.98 -26.06
C GLY A 5 5.35 7.86 -27.59
N GLN A 6 5.47 9.00 -28.28
CA GLN A 6 5.44 9.07 -29.74
C GLN A 6 6.54 8.21 -30.36
N LYS A 7 6.17 7.35 -31.30
CA LYS A 7 7.08 6.45 -32.01
C LYS A 7 6.45 5.95 -33.31
N SER A 8 7.28 5.46 -34.23
CA SER A 8 6.81 4.85 -35.48
C SER A 8 6.10 3.52 -35.25
N ILE A 9 5.51 2.98 -36.32
CA ILE A 9 4.81 1.69 -36.29
C ILE A 9 5.81 0.57 -35.97
N GLU A 10 6.98 0.57 -36.58
CA GLU A 10 8.02 -0.46 -36.40
C GLU A 10 8.50 -0.49 -34.94
N LEU A 11 8.71 0.68 -34.34
CA LEU A 11 9.05 0.80 -32.93
C LEU A 11 7.91 0.34 -32.02
N SER A 12 6.66 0.59 -32.40
CA SER A 12 5.49 0.10 -31.66
C SER A 12 5.38 -1.43 -31.69
N VAL A 13 5.62 -2.05 -32.84
CA VAL A 13 5.67 -3.52 -33.00
C VAL A 13 6.80 -4.11 -32.17
N SER A 14 7.98 -3.49 -32.22
CA SER A 14 9.14 -3.94 -31.43
C SER A 14 8.87 -3.84 -29.92
N GLN A 15 8.26 -2.74 -29.47
CA GLN A 15 7.84 -2.56 -28.08
C GLN A 15 6.78 -3.59 -27.66
N ALA A 16 5.85 -3.94 -28.54
CA ALA A 16 4.83 -4.96 -28.26
C ALA A 16 5.46 -6.34 -28.00
N LYS A 17 6.47 -6.73 -28.78
CA LYS A 17 7.23 -7.98 -28.55
C LYS A 17 7.94 -7.94 -27.19
N GLY A 18 8.58 -6.83 -26.86
CA GLY A 18 9.22 -6.63 -25.54
C GLY A 18 8.23 -6.74 -24.40
N ALA A 19 7.08 -6.07 -24.50
CA ALA A 19 6.02 -6.12 -23.49
C ALA A 19 5.46 -7.54 -23.31
N ALA A 20 5.26 -8.29 -24.40
CA ALA A 20 4.81 -9.68 -24.33
C ALA A 20 5.84 -10.57 -23.61
N SER A 21 7.13 -10.39 -23.90
CA SER A 21 8.20 -11.10 -23.20
C SER A 21 8.21 -10.78 -21.70
N SER A 22 8.11 -9.49 -21.33
CA SER A 22 8.11 -9.07 -19.93
C SER A 22 6.86 -9.55 -19.18
N ALA A 23 5.69 -9.49 -19.80
CA ALA A 23 4.45 -10.01 -19.22
C ALA A 23 4.48 -11.54 -19.06
N GLY A 24 5.17 -12.25 -19.97
CA GLY A 24 5.35 -13.69 -19.90
C GLY A 24 6.17 -14.18 -18.70
N ILE A 25 7.06 -13.34 -18.14
CA ILE A 25 7.89 -13.71 -16.98
C ILE A 25 7.04 -14.06 -15.75
N PRO A 26 6.22 -13.16 -15.18
CA PRO A 26 5.40 -13.49 -14.03
C PRO A 26 4.32 -14.52 -14.35
N MET A 27 3.79 -14.53 -15.58
CA MET A 27 2.80 -15.53 -16.01
C MET A 27 3.37 -16.94 -16.04
N GLY A 28 4.63 -17.11 -16.45
CA GLY A 28 5.31 -18.39 -16.51
C GLY A 28 5.77 -18.92 -15.15
N GLN A 29 6.08 -18.02 -14.21
CA GLN A 29 6.50 -18.40 -12.85
C GLN A 29 5.35 -18.96 -12.00
N GLY A 30 4.10 -18.59 -12.29
CA GLY A 30 2.91 -19.05 -11.56
C GLY A 30 2.71 -18.42 -10.18
N GLU A 31 3.78 -17.90 -9.57
CA GLU A 31 3.78 -17.19 -8.29
C GLU A 31 4.59 -15.89 -8.39
N TYR A 32 4.25 -14.92 -7.55
CA TYR A 32 4.94 -13.63 -7.49
C TYR A 32 5.06 -13.15 -6.04
N VAL A 33 6.25 -12.67 -5.67
CA VAL A 33 6.51 -12.13 -4.33
C VAL A 33 6.15 -10.66 -4.33
N ILE A 34 5.21 -10.28 -3.47
CA ILE A 34 4.81 -8.88 -3.25
C ILE A 34 5.45 -8.37 -1.96
N GLU A 35 5.83 -7.10 -1.96
CA GLU A 35 6.20 -6.41 -0.72
C GLU A 35 5.00 -6.31 0.22
N LEU A 36 5.22 -6.65 1.48
CA LEU A 36 4.18 -6.78 2.50
C LEU A 36 3.94 -5.49 3.31
N ILE A 37 4.02 -4.34 2.64
CA ILE A 37 3.65 -3.04 3.22
C ILE A 37 2.12 -2.99 3.31
N ARG A 38 1.56 -3.30 4.49
CA ARG A 38 0.12 -3.49 4.71
C ARG A 38 -0.34 -2.78 5.96
N ALA A 39 -1.61 -2.37 5.97
CA ALA A 39 -2.22 -1.77 7.15
C ALA A 39 -2.39 -2.85 8.25
N GLN A 40 -1.98 -2.51 9.46
CA GLN A 40 -2.04 -3.37 10.65
C GLN A 40 -2.89 -2.66 11.72
N PRO A 41 -4.16 -3.05 11.90
CA PRO A 41 -5.00 -2.50 12.95
C PRO A 41 -4.56 -3.00 14.34
N ILE A 42 -4.64 -2.12 15.33
CA ILE A 42 -4.38 -2.36 16.75
C ILE A 42 -5.70 -2.17 17.48
N ASP A 43 -6.36 -3.27 17.84
CA ASP A 43 -7.75 -3.24 18.32
C ASP A 43 -7.89 -2.50 19.65
N GLU A 44 -6.86 -2.56 20.51
CA GLU A 44 -6.85 -1.89 21.82
C GLU A 44 -6.91 -0.36 21.72
N ARG A 45 -6.49 0.21 20.59
CA ARG A 45 -6.54 1.66 20.32
C ARG A 45 -7.77 2.07 19.51
N CYS A 46 -8.53 1.11 19.00
CA CYS A 46 -9.58 1.36 18.03
C CYS A 46 -10.85 1.89 18.70
N ALA A 47 -11.24 3.12 18.38
CA ALA A 47 -12.51 3.71 18.85
C ALA A 47 -13.73 3.30 17.99
N LYS A 48 -13.58 2.33 17.06
CA LYS A 48 -14.63 1.84 16.16
C LYS A 48 -15.41 2.97 15.42
N CYS A 49 -14.69 4.01 14.98
CA CYS A 49 -15.28 5.14 14.24
C CYS A 49 -15.40 4.91 12.72
N TYR A 50 -14.83 3.82 12.21
CA TYR A 50 -14.93 3.33 10.83
C TYR A 50 -14.48 4.25 9.68
N LYS A 51 -13.93 5.44 9.98
CA LYS A 51 -13.37 6.36 8.97
C LYS A 51 -12.32 5.72 8.05
N CYS A 52 -11.59 4.72 8.54
CA CYS A 52 -10.60 4.00 7.74
C CYS A 52 -11.22 3.18 6.61
N ILE A 53 -12.47 2.70 6.77
CA ILE A 53 -13.21 1.94 5.77
C ILE A 53 -13.57 2.88 4.62
N ASP A 54 -14.21 4.01 4.92
CA ASP A 54 -14.63 5.00 3.93
C ASP A 54 -13.45 5.61 3.16
N ALA A 55 -12.30 5.77 3.84
CA ALA A 55 -11.12 6.38 3.24
C ALA A 55 -10.32 5.41 2.33
N CYS A 56 -10.61 4.11 2.34
CA CYS A 56 -9.83 3.14 1.58
C CYS A 56 -10.27 3.10 0.10
N PRO A 57 -9.46 3.57 -0.87
CA PRO A 57 -9.85 3.57 -2.29
C PRO A 57 -9.87 2.16 -2.90
N TYR A 58 -9.35 1.16 -2.19
CA TYR A 58 -9.24 -0.22 -2.65
C TYR A 58 -10.24 -1.16 -1.97
N ASN A 59 -11.11 -0.64 -1.09
CA ASN A 59 -12.06 -1.43 -0.29
C ASN A 59 -11.39 -2.61 0.45
N ALA A 60 -10.16 -2.40 0.92
CA ALA A 60 -9.36 -3.44 1.56
C ALA A 60 -9.62 -3.58 3.07
N ILE A 61 -10.48 -2.73 3.63
CA ILE A 61 -10.74 -2.69 5.07
C ILE A 61 -12.22 -2.97 5.30
N SER A 62 -12.52 -3.91 6.19
CA SER A 62 -13.86 -4.33 6.56
C SER A 62 -13.98 -4.52 8.07
N ILE A 63 -15.17 -4.90 8.53
CA ILE A 63 -15.43 -5.29 9.92
C ILE A 63 -15.79 -6.78 9.99
N ASN A 64 -15.37 -7.45 11.06
CA ASN A 64 -15.88 -8.77 11.41
C ASN A 64 -17.18 -8.66 12.24
N ASP A 65 -17.73 -9.81 12.65
CA ASP A 65 -18.96 -9.89 13.46
C ASP A 65 -18.85 -9.22 14.83
N GLU A 66 -17.63 -9.04 15.35
CA GLU A 66 -17.32 -8.38 16.63
C GLU A 66 -17.12 -6.84 16.46
N GLY A 67 -17.24 -6.34 15.23
CA GLY A 67 -17.03 -4.95 14.88
C GLY A 67 -15.56 -4.52 14.91
N THR A 68 -14.63 -5.47 14.92
CA THR A 68 -13.17 -5.27 14.84
C THR A 68 -12.76 -5.08 13.39
N ILE A 69 -11.77 -4.20 13.17
CA ILE A 69 -11.25 -3.88 11.85
C ILE A 69 -10.44 -5.06 11.30
N VAL A 70 -10.79 -5.49 10.09
CA VAL A 70 -10.06 -6.52 9.33
C VAL A 70 -9.53 -5.91 8.05
N VAL A 71 -8.30 -6.28 7.69
CA VAL A 71 -7.64 -5.82 6.46
C VAL A 71 -7.41 -7.01 5.53
N ASP A 72 -7.95 -6.93 4.32
CA ASP A 72 -7.59 -7.84 3.23
C ASP A 72 -6.18 -7.51 2.73
N VAL A 73 -5.25 -8.41 3.06
CA VAL A 73 -3.83 -8.31 2.71
C VAL A 73 -3.60 -8.31 1.20
N ILE A 74 -4.48 -8.90 0.40
CA ILE A 74 -4.34 -8.97 -1.06
C ILE A 74 -4.80 -7.65 -1.71
N SER A 75 -5.95 -7.13 -1.27
CA SER A 75 -6.51 -5.88 -1.80
C SER A 75 -5.77 -4.64 -1.30
N CYS A 76 -5.19 -4.69 -0.10
CA CYS A 76 -4.48 -3.55 0.49
C CYS A 76 -3.19 -3.23 -0.29
N ARG A 77 -3.11 -1.99 -0.81
CA ARG A 77 -1.95 -1.50 -1.56
C ARG A 77 -0.89 -0.80 -0.72
N GLY A 78 -1.07 -0.73 0.60
CA GLY A 78 -0.10 -0.11 1.50
C GLY A 78 0.01 1.41 1.38
N CYS A 79 -1.02 2.11 0.89
CA CYS A 79 -0.97 3.56 0.64
C CYS A 79 -0.93 4.45 1.90
N GLY A 80 -1.25 3.92 3.09
CA GLY A 80 -1.16 4.66 4.37
C GLY A 80 -2.31 5.64 4.68
N ILE A 81 -3.29 5.83 3.79
CA ILE A 81 -4.41 6.77 4.02
C ILE A 81 -5.18 6.46 5.31
N CYS A 82 -5.42 5.18 5.59
CA CYS A 82 -6.09 4.71 6.81
C CYS A 82 -5.34 5.09 8.10
N THR A 83 -4.01 5.14 8.06
CA THR A 83 -3.17 5.53 9.19
C THR A 83 -3.27 7.03 9.41
N ALA A 84 -3.19 7.83 8.35
CA ALA A 84 -3.27 9.28 8.42
C ALA A 84 -4.64 9.79 8.92
N ILE A 85 -5.75 9.14 8.52
CA ILE A 85 -7.10 9.57 8.91
C ILE A 85 -7.50 9.07 10.30
N CYS A 86 -6.80 8.09 10.88
CA CYS A 86 -7.19 7.47 12.14
C CYS A 86 -6.88 8.42 13.30
N PRO A 87 -7.90 8.99 13.98
CA PRO A 87 -7.68 9.95 15.05
C PRO A 87 -7.02 9.31 16.29
N SER A 88 -7.30 8.03 16.54
CA SER A 88 -6.73 7.28 17.68
C SER A 88 -5.41 6.59 17.34
N LYS A 89 -4.87 6.79 16.13
CA LYS A 89 -3.64 6.11 15.64
C LYS A 89 -3.67 4.60 15.90
N ALA A 90 -4.81 3.99 15.60
CA ALA A 90 -5.08 2.57 15.81
C ALA A 90 -4.77 1.70 14.59
N ILE A 91 -4.19 2.26 13.53
CA ILE A 91 -3.81 1.51 12.33
C ILE A 91 -2.40 1.93 11.94
N ASP A 92 -1.46 1.02 12.05
CA ASP A 92 -0.08 1.23 11.58
C ASP A 92 0.06 0.76 10.13
N LEU A 93 1.09 1.26 9.45
CA LEU A 93 1.54 0.71 8.17
C LEU A 93 2.80 -0.13 8.41
N ALA A 94 2.79 -1.39 7.97
CA ALA A 94 3.95 -2.27 8.13
C ALA A 94 5.20 -1.62 7.50
N HIS A 95 6.31 -1.62 8.25
CA HIS A 95 7.59 -0.99 7.92
C HIS A 95 7.62 0.55 7.89
N TYR A 96 6.48 1.22 8.06
CA TYR A 96 6.33 2.69 8.04
C TYR A 96 5.47 3.16 9.21
N LYS A 97 5.85 2.77 10.43
CA LYS A 97 5.18 3.15 11.66
C LYS A 97 5.58 4.57 12.07
N ASP A 98 4.65 5.29 12.70
CA ASP A 98 4.91 6.64 13.24
C ASP A 98 6.17 6.72 14.11
N VAL A 99 6.43 5.68 14.91
CA VAL A 99 7.62 5.61 15.78
C VAL A 99 8.93 5.55 14.98
N GLN A 100 8.93 4.90 13.81
CA GLN A 100 10.12 4.85 12.96
C GLN A 100 10.42 6.24 12.38
N TYR A 101 9.37 6.99 12.02
CA TYR A 101 9.52 8.36 11.55
C TYR A 101 9.95 9.31 12.66
N SER A 102 9.42 9.19 13.88
CA SER A 102 9.81 10.07 14.99
C SER A 102 11.30 9.94 15.29
N VAL A 103 11.82 8.71 15.38
CA VAL A 103 13.26 8.47 15.60
C VAL A 103 14.10 9.11 14.49
N TYR A 104 13.67 8.97 13.23
CA TYR A 104 14.37 9.57 12.09
C TYR A 104 14.33 11.11 12.12
N ILE A 105 13.21 11.70 12.54
CA ILE A 105 13.06 13.15 12.69
C ILE A 105 13.95 13.66 13.82
N ASP A 106 13.96 12.99 14.97
CA ASP A 106 14.77 13.37 16.13
C ASP A 106 16.28 13.31 15.81
N GLU A 107 16.71 12.34 14.98
CA GLU A 107 18.10 12.24 14.52
C GLU A 107 18.47 13.34 13.52
N LEU A 108 17.58 13.69 12.59
CA LEU A 108 17.81 14.74 11.60
C LEU A 108 17.75 16.15 12.20
N LEU A 109 16.94 16.35 13.23
CA LEU A 109 16.73 17.60 13.92
C LEU A 109 17.00 17.40 15.42
N PRO A 110 18.27 17.19 15.82
CA PRO A 110 18.62 17.04 17.21
C PRO A 110 18.26 18.34 17.94
N ILE A 111 17.22 18.28 18.76
CA ILE A 111 16.83 19.38 19.62
C ILE A 111 17.88 19.41 20.73
N GLU A 112 18.83 20.33 20.65
CA GLU A 112 19.70 20.63 21.79
C GLU A 112 18.83 21.27 22.88
N GLU A 113 18.64 20.56 24.00
CA GLU A 113 18.10 21.16 25.24
C GLU A 113 19.07 22.16 25.84
#